data_AF-A0A7S1EWS9-F1
#
_entry.id   AF-A0A7S1EWS9-F1
#
_cell.length_a   1.000
_cell.length_b   1.000
_cell.length_c   1.000
_cell.angle_alpha   90.00
_cell.angle_beta   90.00
_cell.angle_gamma   90.00
#
_symmetry.space_group_name_H-M   'P 1'
#
loop_
_entity.id
_entity.type
_entity.pdbx_description
1 polymer ?
#
loop_
_entity_poly.entity_id
_entity_poly.type
_entity_poly.pdbx_seq_one_letter_code
_entity_poly.pdbx_strand_id
1 'polypeptide(L)'
;MVYCIENDGGEVSLYPREDIGIKDIDIPISPGKLVLFRHDFMGYAYRPEGEMTLALQTWMMSRFDGAKDEIVPAKAELTGTGEPLPGAQAQIMSAMTRLPGNSWGPNKYWNMLAAGTDSYLEWPMVRWDKDVYYMEGDQAAMM
;
A
#
# COMPACT_ATOMS: atom_id res chain seq x y z
N MET A 1 5.05 12.40 7.36
CA MET A 1 5.48 12.24 5.95
C MET A 1 4.99 13.43 5.15
N VAL A 2 5.79 13.90 4.20
CA VAL A 2 5.46 15.03 3.31
C VAL A 2 5.64 14.57 1.88
N TYR A 3 4.57 14.63 1.08
CA TYR A 3 4.56 14.32 -0.34
C TYR A 3 4.49 15.61 -1.14
N CYS A 4 5.54 15.93 -1.88
CA CYS A 4 5.65 17.14 -2.67
C CYS A 4 4.98 16.89 -4.03
N ILE A 5 3.71 17.27 -4.18
CA ILE A 5 2.91 17.00 -5.39
C ILE A 5 3.43 17.89 -6.53
N GLU A 6 3.54 19.19 -6.26
CA GLU A 6 3.95 20.22 -7.22
C GLU A 6 4.82 21.26 -6.50
N ASN A 7 5.90 21.71 -7.13
CA ASN A 7 6.82 22.73 -6.63
C ASN A 7 7.82 23.11 -7.72
N ASP A 8 8.34 24.33 -7.66
CA ASP A 8 9.38 24.82 -8.57
C ASP A 8 10.80 24.66 -8.00
N GLY A 9 10.96 23.91 -6.89
CA GLY A 9 12.23 23.72 -6.18
C GLY A 9 12.11 24.02 -4.69
N GLY A 10 13.26 24.19 -4.03
CA GLY A 10 13.39 24.43 -2.59
C GLY A 10 13.85 23.22 -1.80
N GLU A 11 13.56 23.20 -0.49
CA GLU A 11 14.07 22.20 0.44
C GLU A 11 13.09 21.83 1.57
N VAL A 12 13.27 20.62 2.11
CA VAL A 12 12.77 20.22 3.42
C VAL A 12 13.97 20.10 4.33
N SER A 13 14.06 20.98 5.33
CA SER A 13 15.05 20.86 6.41
C SER A 13 14.50 19.98 7.51
N LEU A 14 15.27 19.00 7.96
CA LEU A 14 14.98 18.17 9.13
C LEU A 14 15.90 18.59 10.26
N TYR A 15 15.31 18.79 11.45
CA TYR A 15 15.98 19.21 12.68
C TYR A 15 15.87 18.08 13.70
N PRO A 16 16.86 17.17 13.77
CA PRO A 16 16.89 16.13 14.80
C PRO A 16 16.90 16.75 16.20
N ARG A 17 16.32 16.07 17.19
CA ARG A 17 16.49 16.49 18.58
C ARG A 17 17.96 16.44 18.99
N GLU A 18 18.36 17.38 19.84
CA GLU A 18 19.76 17.54 20.29
C GLU A 18 20.34 16.29 20.96
N ASP A 19 19.50 15.43 21.55
CA ASP A 19 19.88 14.20 22.24
C ASP A 19 20.38 13.08 21.31
N ILE A 20 20.13 13.18 20.00
CA ILE A 20 20.50 12.15 19.01
C ILE A 20 21.89 12.42 18.41
N GLY A 21 22.41 13.65 18.50
CA GLY A 21 23.74 14.01 17.98
C GLY A 21 23.85 13.98 16.44
N ILE A 22 22.73 13.95 15.73
CA ILE A 22 22.67 14.03 14.27
C ILE A 22 22.53 15.51 13.88
N LYS A 23 23.30 15.94 12.87
CA LYS A 23 23.20 17.30 12.33
C LYS A 23 21.91 17.51 11.54
N ASP A 24 21.50 18.75 11.42
CA ASP A 24 20.41 19.16 10.54
C ASP A 24 20.65 18.66 9.09
N ILE A 25 19.56 18.27 8.44
CA ILE A 25 19.59 17.65 7.12
C ILE A 25 18.69 18.44 6.19
N ASP A 26 19.28 19.01 5.14
CA ASP A 26 18.53 19.69 4.08
C ASP A 26 18.33 18.75 2.90
N ILE A 27 17.06 18.53 2.55
CA ILE A 27 16.66 17.63 1.47
C ILE A 27 16.05 18.48 0.35
N PRO A 28 16.66 18.54 -0.84
CA PRO A 28 16.08 19.29 -1.96
C PRO A 28 14.74 18.67 -2.37
N ILE A 29 13.72 19.47 -2.63
CA ILE A 29 12.41 18.98 -3.07
C ILE A 29 12.30 18.99 -4.59
N SER A 30 11.47 18.09 -5.11
CA SER A 30 11.10 18.03 -6.51
C SER A 30 9.66 17.55 -6.64
N PRO A 31 8.96 17.82 -7.76
CA PRO A 31 7.64 17.26 -8.01
C PRO A 31 7.63 15.73 -7.87
N GLY A 32 6.60 15.19 -7.21
CA GLY A 32 6.44 13.77 -6.91
C GLY A 32 7.35 13.20 -5.81
N LYS A 33 8.13 14.01 -5.09
CA LYS A 33 9.04 13.51 -4.04
C LYS A 33 8.33 13.24 -2.72
N LEU A 34 8.46 12.01 -2.20
CA LEU A 34 7.98 11.62 -0.87
C LEU A 34 9.14 11.66 0.15
N VAL A 35 8.96 12.43 1.22
CA VAL A 35 9.89 12.49 2.36
C VAL A 35 9.25 11.80 3.56
N LEU A 36 9.86 10.69 3.99
CA LEU A 36 9.48 9.93 5.17
C LEU A 36 10.52 10.14 6.27
N PHE A 37 10.07 10.56 7.45
CA PHE A 37 10.92 10.81 8.60
C PHE A 37 10.15 10.57 9.90
N ARG A 38 10.88 10.31 10.99
CA ARG A 38 10.35 10.14 12.34
C ARG A 38 10.06 11.49 12.97
N HIS A 39 8.82 11.94 12.81
CA HIS A 39 8.31 13.21 13.34
C HIS A 39 8.38 13.32 14.87
N ASP A 40 8.60 12.21 15.59
CA ASP A 40 8.80 12.16 17.03
C ASP A 40 10.27 12.41 17.46
N PHE A 41 11.21 12.19 16.55
CA PHE A 41 12.64 12.46 16.75
C PHE A 41 13.13 13.72 16.04
N MET A 42 12.37 14.25 15.10
CA MET A 42 12.80 15.33 14.22
C MET A 42 11.70 16.36 14.04
N GLY A 43 12.03 17.63 14.24
CA GLY A 43 11.30 18.75 13.66
C GLY A 43 11.58 18.86 12.16
N TYR A 44 10.78 19.60 11.42
CA TYR A 44 11.05 19.89 10.02
C TYR A 44 10.50 21.25 9.61
N ALA A 45 11.09 21.83 8.56
CA ALA A 45 10.58 23.00 7.87
C ALA A 45 10.48 22.70 6.38
N TYR A 46 9.35 23.06 5.78
CA TYR A 46 9.15 23.02 4.33
C TYR A 46 9.40 24.41 3.76
N ARG A 47 10.42 24.56 2.90
CA ARG A 47 10.81 25.81 2.25
C ARG A 47 10.77 25.64 0.73
N PRO A 48 9.57 25.70 0.11
CA PRO A 48 9.46 25.64 -1.34
C PRO A 48 10.00 26.93 -1.98
N GLU A 49 10.46 26.80 -3.21
CA GLU A 49 10.70 27.92 -4.12
C GLU A 49 9.55 28.02 -5.13
N GLY A 50 9.30 29.24 -5.61
CA GLY A 50 8.24 29.53 -6.59
C GLY A 50 6.90 29.91 -5.98
N GLU A 51 5.95 30.26 -6.85
CA GLU A 51 4.60 30.72 -6.46
C GLU A 51 3.58 29.58 -6.40
N MET A 52 3.83 28.47 -7.11
CA MET A 52 2.93 27.32 -7.19
C MET A 52 3.54 26.10 -6.49
N THR A 53 3.17 25.92 -5.22
CA THR A 53 3.63 24.81 -4.39
C THR A 53 2.43 24.07 -3.79
N LEU A 54 2.43 22.74 -3.92
CA LEU A 54 1.46 21.85 -3.33
C LEU A 54 2.17 20.67 -2.67
N ALA A 55 2.02 20.54 -1.36
CA ALA A 55 2.50 19.40 -0.60
C ALA A 55 1.36 18.78 0.21
N LEU A 56 1.28 17.45 0.20
CA LEU A 56 0.38 16.69 1.06
C LEU A 56 1.15 16.22 2.29
N GLN A 57 0.68 16.62 3.46
CA GLN A 57 1.21 16.17 4.73
C GLN A 57 0.32 15.09 5.35
N THR A 58 0.94 14.01 5.83
CA THR A 58 0.23 12.94 6.51
C THR A 58 1.06 12.45 7.69
N TRP A 59 0.39 12.00 8.75
CA TRP A 59 1.05 11.44 9.93
C TRP A 59 0.59 10.01 10.16
N MET A 60 1.52 9.19 10.64
CA MET A 60 1.21 7.89 11.20
C MET A 60 1.17 8.06 12.72
N MET A 61 -0.01 7.88 13.31
CA MET A 61 -0.23 8.08 14.75
C MET A 61 0.06 6.82 15.58
N SER A 62 0.10 5.66 14.95
CA SER A 62 0.52 4.42 15.61
C SER A 62 2.01 4.49 15.94
N ARG A 63 2.38 4.20 17.20
CA ARG A 63 3.77 3.93 17.53
C ARG A 63 4.20 2.65 16.84
N PHE A 64 5.34 2.71 16.14
CA PHE A 64 6.06 1.51 15.77
C PHE A 64 6.79 0.98 17.01
N ASP A 65 6.04 0.29 17.87
CA ASP A 65 6.64 -0.45 18.97
C ASP A 65 7.43 -1.63 18.37
N GLY A 66 8.76 -1.52 18.33
CA GLY A 66 9.64 -2.61 17.91
C GLY A 66 10.55 -2.36 16.71
N ALA A 67 10.58 -1.15 16.13
CA ALA A 67 11.65 -0.80 15.20
C ALA A 67 12.95 -0.61 16.00
N LYS A 68 13.75 -1.69 16.13
CA LYS A 68 15.13 -1.56 16.60
C LYS A 68 15.84 -0.56 15.67
N ASP A 69 16.66 0.34 16.22
CA ASP A 69 17.40 1.37 15.48
C ASP A 69 18.44 0.79 14.48
N GLU A 70 18.48 -0.53 14.29
CA GLU A 70 19.09 -1.11 13.11
C GLU A 70 18.23 -0.78 11.89
N ILE A 71 18.81 -0.01 10.97
CA ILE A 71 18.45 -0.06 9.55
C ILE A 71 18.84 -1.47 9.08
N VAL A 72 18.06 -2.47 9.47
CA VAL A 72 18.06 -3.75 8.79
C VAL A 72 17.46 -3.42 7.43
N PRO A 73 18.17 -3.62 6.30
CA PRO A 73 17.50 -3.56 5.01
C PRO A 73 16.30 -4.48 5.14
N ALA A 74 15.10 -3.91 5.09
CA ALA A 74 13.87 -4.66 5.26
C ALA A 74 13.81 -5.66 4.10
N LYS A 75 14.39 -6.84 4.32
CA LYS A 75 13.79 -8.05 3.78
C LYS A 75 12.44 -8.05 4.44
N ALA A 76 11.46 -7.52 3.70
CA ALA A 76 10.07 -7.72 4.03
C ALA A 76 9.89 -9.24 4.11
N GLU A 77 10.01 -9.79 5.32
CA GLU A 77 9.39 -11.06 5.66
C GLU A 77 7.90 -10.76 5.67
N LEU A 78 7.35 -10.59 4.46
CA LEU A 78 5.98 -10.93 4.18
C LEU A 78 5.77 -12.30 4.82
N THR A 79 4.81 -12.41 5.70
CA THR A 79 4.43 -13.61 6.44
C THR A 79 3.82 -14.67 5.51
N GLY A 80 4.52 -15.00 4.41
CA GLY A 80 4.08 -15.83 3.31
C GLY A 80 5.24 -16.50 2.58
N THR A 81 5.20 -17.84 2.61
CA THR A 81 6.13 -18.85 2.09
C THR A 81 7.49 -18.87 2.79
N GLY A 82 7.83 -20.02 3.39
CA GLY A 82 9.08 -20.26 4.10
C GLY A 82 10.32 -20.05 3.23
N GLU A 83 11.50 -20.37 3.79
CA GLU A 83 12.77 -20.20 3.09
C GLU A 83 12.68 -20.64 1.63
N PRO A 84 13.16 -19.82 0.68
CA PRO A 84 13.06 -20.15 -0.73
C PRO A 84 13.64 -21.55 -0.97
N LEU A 85 12.85 -22.43 -1.59
CA LEU A 85 13.30 -23.77 -1.91
C LEU A 85 14.62 -23.69 -2.70
N PRO A 86 15.62 -24.53 -2.38
CA PRO A 86 16.88 -24.52 -3.09
C PRO A 86 16.67 -24.82 -4.59
N GLY A 87 17.20 -23.97 -5.48
CA GLY A 87 17.08 -24.10 -6.92
C GLY A 87 16.74 -22.79 -7.64
N ALA A 88 16.37 -22.89 -8.92
CA ALA A 88 15.94 -21.75 -9.72
C ALA A 88 14.57 -21.24 -9.25
N GLN A 89 14.48 -19.95 -8.96
CA GLN A 89 13.24 -19.32 -8.50
C GLN A 89 12.47 -18.74 -9.68
N ALA A 90 11.17 -19.05 -9.75
CA ALA A 90 10.26 -18.43 -10.70
C ALA A 90 9.87 -17.03 -10.19
N GLN A 91 10.15 -16.01 -10.99
CA GLN A 91 9.74 -14.63 -10.72
C GLN A 91 8.40 -14.36 -11.41
N ILE A 92 7.42 -13.85 -10.66
CA ILE A 92 6.14 -13.42 -11.23
C ILE A 92 6.33 -12.00 -11.77
N MET A 93 6.59 -11.88 -13.07
CA MET A 93 6.85 -10.58 -13.71
C MET A 93 5.58 -9.80 -14.04
N SER A 94 4.44 -10.49 -14.19
CA SER A 94 3.15 -9.89 -14.48
C SER A 94 2.02 -10.85 -14.14
N ALA A 95 0.85 -10.29 -13.81
CA ALA A 95 -0.38 -11.03 -13.60
C ALA A 95 -1.56 -10.23 -14.17
N MET A 96 -2.55 -10.93 -14.71
CA MET A 96 -3.81 -10.35 -15.15
C MET A 96 -4.96 -11.20 -14.62
N THR A 97 -5.99 -10.54 -14.10
CA THR A 97 -7.14 -11.20 -13.47
C THR A 97 -8.44 -10.68 -14.07
N ARG A 98 -9.43 -11.58 -14.16
CA ARG A 98 -10.85 -11.24 -14.36
C ARG A 98 -11.66 -12.08 -13.38
N LEU A 99 -11.75 -11.57 -12.17
CA LEU A 99 -12.43 -12.23 -11.06
C LEU A 99 -13.75 -11.50 -10.72
N PRO A 100 -14.64 -12.11 -9.92
CA PRO A 100 -15.87 -11.48 -9.42
C PRO A 100 -15.62 -10.15 -8.70
N GLY A 101 -16.68 -9.38 -8.46
CA GLY A 101 -16.57 -8.10 -7.76
C GLY A 101 -15.88 -6.99 -8.56
N ASN A 102 -15.97 -7.03 -9.91
CA ASN A 102 -15.29 -6.08 -10.81
C ASN A 102 -13.75 -6.06 -10.66
N SER A 103 -13.18 -7.18 -10.23
CA SER A 103 -11.75 -7.39 -9.99
C SER A 103 -10.99 -7.65 -11.30
N TRP A 104 -10.95 -6.63 -12.17
CA TRP A 104 -10.24 -6.69 -13.44
C TRP A 104 -8.85 -6.10 -13.32
N GLY A 105 -7.85 -6.98 -13.30
CA GLY A 105 -6.45 -6.64 -13.10
C GLY A 105 -6.01 -6.78 -11.64
N PRO A 106 -4.68 -6.89 -11.43
CA PRO A 106 -4.11 -7.25 -10.12
C PRO A 106 -4.45 -6.22 -9.03
N ASN A 107 -4.40 -4.93 -9.34
CA ASN A 107 -4.68 -3.87 -8.36
C ASN A 107 -6.14 -3.86 -7.90
N LYS A 108 -7.10 -4.06 -8.83
CA LYS A 108 -8.52 -4.09 -8.48
C LYS A 108 -8.85 -5.31 -7.63
N TYR A 109 -8.26 -6.46 -7.99
CA TYR A 109 -8.39 -7.67 -7.20
C TYR A 109 -7.82 -7.50 -5.79
N TRP A 110 -6.63 -6.90 -5.66
CA TRP A 110 -6.02 -6.63 -4.36
C TRP A 110 -6.89 -5.71 -3.50
N ASN A 111 -7.43 -4.65 -4.09
CA ASN A 111 -8.33 -3.73 -3.38
C ASN A 111 -9.60 -4.45 -2.89
N MET A 112 -10.19 -5.33 -3.71
CA MET A 112 -11.34 -6.14 -3.32
C MET A 112 -11.01 -7.06 -2.13
N LEU A 113 -9.84 -7.71 -2.15
CA LEU A 113 -9.40 -8.60 -1.06
C LEU A 113 -9.15 -7.82 0.22
N ALA A 114 -8.42 -6.71 0.13
CA ALA A 114 -8.08 -5.87 1.26
C ALA A 114 -9.31 -5.25 1.92
N ALA A 115 -10.34 -4.93 1.11
CA ALA A 115 -11.62 -4.44 1.61
C ALA A 115 -12.51 -5.54 2.22
N GLY A 116 -12.17 -6.83 2.03
CA GLY A 116 -13.01 -7.95 2.47
C GLY A 116 -14.37 -8.00 1.79
N THR A 117 -14.47 -7.53 0.54
CA THR A 117 -15.75 -7.39 -0.17
C THR A 117 -16.33 -8.76 -0.53
N ASP A 118 -17.56 -9.02 -0.08
CA ASP A 118 -18.33 -10.15 -0.57
C ASP A 118 -18.75 -9.91 -2.04
N SER A 119 -18.26 -10.77 -2.92
CA SER A 119 -18.53 -10.72 -4.36
C SER A 119 -19.58 -11.75 -4.80
N TYR A 120 -20.21 -12.42 -3.83
CA TYR A 120 -21.28 -13.37 -4.10
C TYR A 120 -22.52 -12.67 -4.65
N LEU A 121 -23.06 -13.19 -5.74
CA LEU A 121 -24.27 -12.71 -6.40
C LEU A 121 -25.07 -13.91 -6.86
N GLU A 122 -26.38 -13.72 -6.95
CA GLU A 122 -27.28 -14.67 -7.60
C GLU A 122 -26.88 -14.87 -9.08
N TRP A 123 -27.10 -16.07 -9.61
CA TRP A 123 -26.75 -16.36 -11.00
C TRP A 123 -27.53 -15.44 -11.96
N PRO A 124 -26.85 -14.67 -12.82
CA PRO A 124 -27.53 -13.79 -13.76
C PRO A 124 -28.38 -14.60 -14.75
N MET A 125 -29.61 -14.17 -15.03
CA MET A 125 -30.49 -14.80 -16.03
C MET A 125 -29.83 -14.92 -17.42
N VAL A 126 -28.91 -14.00 -17.77
CA VAL A 126 -28.13 -14.06 -19.02
C VAL A 126 -27.18 -15.26 -19.09
N ARG A 127 -26.87 -15.92 -17.96
CA ARG A 127 -26.10 -17.17 -17.94
C ARG A 127 -27.03 -18.36 -18.18
N TRP A 128 -28.03 -18.51 -17.33
CA TRP A 128 -29.15 -19.45 -17.46
C TRP A 128 -30.25 -19.09 -16.47
N ASP A 129 -31.46 -19.59 -16.71
CA ASP A 129 -32.55 -19.51 -15.75
C ASP A 129 -32.37 -20.58 -14.67
N LYS A 130 -32.11 -20.14 -13.43
CA LYS A 130 -31.86 -21.04 -12.31
C LYS A 130 -33.12 -21.51 -11.62
N ASP A 131 -34.21 -20.77 -11.75
CA ASP A 131 -35.43 -20.99 -10.96
C ASP A 131 -36.12 -22.29 -11.42
N VAL A 132 -35.85 -22.71 -12.66
CA VAL A 132 -36.28 -24.00 -13.21
C VAL A 132 -35.58 -25.19 -12.55
N TYR A 133 -34.37 -25.01 -12.02
CA TYR A 133 -33.53 -26.09 -11.48
C TYR A 133 -33.36 -26.04 -9.96
N TYR A 134 -33.57 -24.89 -9.35
CA TYR A 134 -33.37 -24.70 -7.92
C TYR A 134 -34.53 -25.29 -7.11
N MET A 135 -34.22 -26.17 -6.17
CA MET A 135 -35.15 -26.68 -5.17
C MET A 135 -34.53 -26.49 -3.79
N GLU A 136 -35.34 -26.05 -2.82
CA GLU A 136 -34.90 -25.81 -1.44
C GLU A 136 -34.84 -27.13 -0.65
N GLY A 137 -33.77 -27.33 0.13
CA GLY A 137 -33.58 -28.50 1.00
C GLY A 137 -32.75 -29.64 0.39
N ASP A 138 -32.54 -30.70 1.19
CA ASP A 138 -31.64 -31.84 0.90
C ASP A 138 -32.02 -32.67 -0.35
N GLN A 139 -33.22 -32.50 -0.90
CA GLN A 139 -33.70 -33.27 -2.04
C GLN A 139 -33.16 -32.78 -3.40
N ALA A 140 -32.41 -31.68 -3.45
CA ALA A 140 -31.80 -31.16 -4.67
C ALA A 140 -30.70 -32.07 -5.26
N ALA A 141 -30.14 -33.01 -4.48
CA ALA A 141 -29.05 -33.89 -4.91
C ALA A 141 -29.49 -35.27 -5.46
N MET A 142 -30.80 -35.54 -5.55
CA MET A 142 -31.35 -36.87 -5.89
C MET A 142 -32.04 -36.96 -7.27
N MET A 143 -31.80 -36.00 -8.16
CA MET A 143 -32.24 -36.04 -9.57
C MET A 143 -31.02 -36.07 -10.50
#